data_AF-Q4E2E9-F1
#
_entry.id   AF-Q4E2E9-F1
#
_cell.length_a   1.000
_cell.length_b   1.000
_cell.length_c   1.000
_cell.angle_alpha   90.00
_cell.angle_beta   90.00
_cell.angle_gamma   90.00
#
_symmetry.space_group_name_H-M   'P 1'
#
loop_
_entity.id
_entity.type
_entity.pdbx_description
1 polymer ?
#
loop_
_entity_poly.entity_id
_entity_poly.type
_entity_poly.pdbx_seq_one_letter_code
_entity_poly.pdbx_strand_id
1 'polypeptide(L)'
;MRYSFEQVAKKETGGLCRAVAAANATRSELMKAYMQLAEAEIRALPKQRRLLERLLVQSEEERRAAANERRQLALRRRDELKRKLRQFKEEGDGDGASKTSSHDGYARQWAAVYGGLALRREQLAHVLSCPSTAVHVTTFADAVDSLAPFISAVHRAITFLEDKKDTETYTVPTQLLYTQLEQVTKMQLQVTSLLNRERHTQSLLRENTAEFFKGQERILAWCVEQQEALHDLKGLKDLREFCASFMSNVAVMDTNFLVLLERSEQLASNRAVREALVAVNRTWMELAIAVYHTIRQVIRREHANSGVEAACKWWVDTFEQRLRRILVEARDIADHMEMQSEPLMQTIHRRSIEVLRDLALPHTISQHISEFTEREDSVAPHEEALRDALVMRLSLLTQTFVGDVKYDGQREYADRLREVSDYLDAQATGAVYTQLLERVKKLRSMVEEQLRLLPAGKIVTAADA
;
A
#
# COMPACT_ATOMS: atom_id res chain seq x y z
N MET A 1 34.23 19.79 13.14
CA MET A 1 34.94 20.11 11.88
C MET A 1 34.32 19.30 10.73
N ARG A 2 33.58 19.94 9.82
CA ARG A 2 32.89 19.26 8.71
C ARG A 2 33.90 19.06 7.56
N TYR A 3 34.40 17.83 7.41
CA TYR A 3 35.24 17.45 6.26
C TYR A 3 34.40 17.45 4.98
N SER A 4 34.80 18.18 3.94
CA SER A 4 34.20 18.05 2.60
C SER A 4 34.85 16.89 1.82
N PHE A 5 34.17 16.35 0.80
CA PHE A 5 34.78 15.38 -0.13
C PHE A 5 36.08 15.90 -0.72
N GLU A 6 36.11 17.18 -1.08
CA GLU A 6 37.30 17.86 -1.58
C GLU A 6 38.44 17.88 -0.56
N GLN A 7 38.14 18.13 0.73
CA GLN A 7 39.17 18.09 1.78
C GLN A 7 39.71 16.69 2.01
N VAL A 8 38.85 15.66 1.96
CA VAL A 8 39.28 14.25 2.06
C VAL A 8 40.17 13.90 0.88
N ALA A 9 39.74 14.22 -0.35
CA ALA A 9 40.54 13.97 -1.55
C ALA A 9 41.86 14.75 -1.53
N LYS A 10 41.84 16.04 -1.23
CA LYS A 10 43.03 16.90 -1.18
C LYS A 10 44.03 16.44 -0.11
N LYS A 11 43.54 15.95 1.04
CA LYS A 11 44.40 15.43 2.11
C LYS A 11 45.08 14.12 1.73
N GLU A 12 44.38 13.21 1.05
CA GLU A 12 44.92 11.89 0.72
C GLU A 12 45.71 11.89 -0.60
N THR A 13 45.21 12.57 -1.63
CA THR A 13 45.75 12.51 -3.00
C THR A 13 46.45 13.80 -3.45
N GLY A 14 46.20 14.94 -2.79
CA GLY A 14 46.65 16.25 -3.28
C GLY A 14 48.19 16.43 -3.26
N GLY A 15 48.90 15.74 -2.37
CA GLY A 15 50.37 15.68 -2.40
C GLY A 15 50.88 14.86 -3.59
N LEU A 16 50.25 13.72 -3.86
CA LEU A 16 50.66 12.78 -4.90
C LEU A 16 50.29 13.26 -6.30
N CYS A 17 49.12 13.89 -6.48
CA CYS A 17 48.75 14.54 -7.74
C CYS A 17 49.76 15.62 -8.13
N ARG A 18 50.22 16.43 -7.16
CA ARG A 18 51.26 17.43 -7.40
C ARG A 18 52.63 16.80 -7.69
N ALA A 19 52.97 15.69 -7.04
CA ALA A 19 54.20 14.95 -7.32
C ALA A 19 54.19 14.32 -8.72
N VAL A 20 53.07 13.73 -9.16
CA VAL A 20 52.89 13.18 -10.52
C VAL A 20 52.94 14.30 -11.57
N ALA A 21 52.30 15.44 -11.31
CA ALA A 21 52.30 16.59 -12.23
C ALA A 21 53.67 17.28 -12.36
N ALA A 22 54.52 17.20 -11.33
CA ALA A 22 55.85 17.81 -11.31
C ALA A 22 56.98 16.86 -11.75
N ALA A 23 56.70 15.58 -11.99
CA ALA A 23 57.73 14.58 -12.22
C ALA A 23 58.22 14.54 -13.68
N ASN A 24 59.43 15.04 -13.92
CA ASN A 24 60.27 14.72 -15.10
C ASN A 24 61.03 13.39 -14.94
N ALA A 25 60.41 12.41 -14.29
CA ALA A 25 61.07 11.23 -13.77
C ALA A 25 61.17 10.10 -14.81
N THR A 26 62.10 9.16 -14.59
CA THR A 26 62.22 7.96 -15.43
C THR A 26 60.90 7.17 -15.41
N ARG A 27 60.61 6.40 -16.48
CA ARG A 27 59.37 5.59 -16.59
C ARG A 27 59.09 4.74 -15.34
N SER A 28 60.15 4.24 -14.68
CA SER A 28 60.06 3.47 -13.44
C SER A 28 59.57 4.32 -12.25
N GLU A 29 60.04 5.55 -12.12
CA GLU A 29 59.66 6.47 -11.05
C GLU A 29 58.24 7.01 -11.25
N LEU A 30 57.86 7.28 -12.50
CA LEU A 30 56.50 7.66 -12.87
C LEU A 30 55.51 6.53 -12.51
N MET A 31 55.85 5.27 -12.81
CA MET A 31 55.05 4.11 -12.44
C MET A 31 54.88 4.00 -10.92
N LYS A 32 55.96 4.19 -10.16
CA LYS A 32 55.91 4.18 -8.69
C LYS A 32 55.03 5.31 -8.14
N ALA A 33 55.07 6.50 -8.73
CA ALA A 33 54.21 7.62 -8.34
C ALA A 33 52.72 7.35 -8.65
N TYR A 34 52.41 6.75 -9.80
CA TYR A 34 51.04 6.32 -10.14
C TYR A 34 50.52 5.22 -9.20
N MET A 35 51.36 4.25 -8.84
CA MET A 35 51.00 3.23 -7.85
C MET A 35 50.67 3.85 -6.49
N GLN A 36 51.48 4.80 -6.02
CA GLN A 36 51.21 5.51 -4.76
C GLN A 36 49.93 6.34 -4.82
N LEU A 37 49.65 6.97 -5.96
CA LEU A 37 48.40 7.69 -6.19
C LEU A 37 47.18 6.75 -6.12
N ALA A 38 47.25 5.60 -6.79
CA ALA A 38 46.20 4.59 -6.75
C ALA A 38 45.97 4.06 -5.32
N GLU A 39 47.05 3.78 -4.56
CA GLU A 39 46.94 3.39 -3.15
C GLU A 39 46.33 4.50 -2.27
N ALA A 40 46.58 5.76 -2.59
CA ALA A 40 45.97 6.89 -1.87
C ALA A 40 44.49 7.06 -2.23
N GLU A 41 44.10 6.86 -3.49
CA GLU A 41 42.69 6.85 -3.91
C GLU A 41 41.93 5.70 -3.25
N ILE A 42 42.49 4.50 -3.21
CA ILE A 42 41.93 3.34 -2.50
C ILE A 42 41.76 3.66 -1.00
N ARG A 43 42.71 4.37 -0.38
CA ARG A 43 42.58 4.82 1.02
C ARG A 43 41.54 5.94 1.22
N ALA A 44 41.28 6.76 0.20
CA ALA A 44 40.28 7.82 0.24
C ALA A 44 38.85 7.27 0.15
N LEU A 45 38.62 6.20 -0.61
CA LEU A 45 37.29 5.62 -0.84
C LEU A 45 36.54 5.22 0.45
N PRO A 46 37.12 4.47 1.42
CA PRO A 46 36.44 4.19 2.69
C PRO A 46 36.12 5.46 3.50
N LYS A 47 36.96 6.49 3.42
CA LYS A 47 36.74 7.77 4.12
C LYS A 47 35.59 8.56 3.49
N GLN A 48 35.51 8.56 2.17
CA GLN A 48 34.40 9.12 1.41
C GLN A 48 33.10 8.36 1.66
N ARG A 49 33.15 7.02 1.70
CA ARG A 49 32.01 6.18 2.08
C ARG A 49 31.51 6.47 3.49
N ARG A 50 32.39 6.58 4.49
CA ARG A 50 32.02 6.99 5.86
C ARG A 50 31.46 8.42 5.93
N LEU A 51 31.81 9.28 4.98
CA LEU A 51 31.22 10.61 4.86
C LEU A 51 29.81 10.52 4.26
N LEU A 52 29.60 9.70 3.22
CA LEU A 52 28.28 9.39 2.67
C LEU A 52 27.36 8.74 3.69
N GLU A 53 27.83 7.72 4.41
CA GLU A 53 27.07 7.04 5.45
C GLU A 53 26.66 8.01 6.56
N ARG A 54 27.56 8.90 6.99
CA ARG A 54 27.20 9.97 7.93
C ARG A 54 26.16 10.92 7.36
N LEU A 55 26.27 11.34 6.09
CA LEU A 55 25.29 12.20 5.43
C LEU A 55 23.93 11.52 5.23
N LEU A 56 23.91 10.19 5.07
CA LEU A 56 22.71 9.37 4.94
C LEU A 56 22.00 9.14 6.28
N VAL A 57 22.75 9.07 7.38
CA VAL A 57 22.21 8.92 8.75
C VAL A 57 21.73 10.25 9.33
N GLN A 58 22.17 11.40 8.79
CA GLN A 58 21.62 12.70 9.19
C GLN A 58 20.12 12.75 8.93
N SER A 59 19.35 12.95 10.00
CA SER A 59 17.90 13.14 9.91
C SER A 59 17.58 14.27 8.94
N GLU A 60 16.40 14.21 8.31
CA GLU A 60 15.98 15.27 7.41
C GLU A 60 15.99 16.65 8.09
N GLU A 61 15.73 16.68 9.40
CA GLU A 61 15.82 17.86 10.25
C GLU A 61 17.25 18.39 10.37
N GLU A 62 18.26 17.53 10.55
CA GLU A 62 19.66 17.95 10.59
C GLU A 62 20.12 18.54 9.25
N ARG A 63 19.68 17.94 8.14
CA ARG A 63 19.96 18.48 6.79
C ARG A 63 19.33 19.85 6.59
N ARG A 64 18.08 20.03 7.04
CA ARG A 64 17.38 21.33 7.02
C ARG A 64 18.05 22.36 7.94
N ALA A 65 18.44 21.97 9.14
CA ALA A 65 19.16 22.84 10.08
C ALA A 65 20.51 23.31 9.51
N ALA A 66 21.30 22.39 8.94
CA ALA A 66 22.58 22.73 8.31
C ALA A 66 22.42 23.58 7.04
N ALA A 67 21.32 23.43 6.30
CA ALA A 67 20.98 24.31 5.17
C ALA A 67 20.59 25.72 5.67
N ASN A 68 19.77 25.81 6.72
CA ASN A 68 19.37 27.07 7.34
C ASN A 68 20.56 27.82 7.96
N GLU A 69 21.48 27.13 8.64
CA GLU A 69 22.73 27.72 9.14
C GLU A 69 23.56 28.35 8.01
N ARG A 70 23.73 27.62 6.90
CA ARG A 70 24.46 28.12 5.72
C ARG A 70 23.78 29.36 5.13
N ARG A 71 22.45 29.36 5.06
CA ARG A 71 21.65 30.51 4.60
C ARG A 71 21.84 31.72 5.52
N GLN A 72 21.73 31.53 6.84
CA GLN A 72 21.92 32.63 7.80
C GLN A 72 23.34 33.20 7.74
N LEU A 73 24.36 32.35 7.61
CA LEU A 73 25.74 32.80 7.51
C LEU A 73 25.98 33.60 6.22
N ALA A 74 25.41 33.16 5.09
CA ALA A 74 25.44 33.91 3.84
C ALA A 74 24.74 35.28 3.93
N LEU A 75 23.57 35.34 4.59
CA LEU A 75 22.83 36.58 4.84
C LEU A 75 23.62 37.55 5.73
N ARG A 76 24.22 37.08 6.83
CA ARG A 76 25.08 37.90 7.70
C ARG A 76 26.26 38.49 6.92
N ARG A 77 26.92 37.66 6.09
CA ARG A 77 28.04 38.10 5.26
C ARG A 77 27.62 39.10 4.19
N ARG A 78 26.43 38.94 3.60
CA ARG A 78 25.82 39.93 2.70
C ARG A 78 25.62 41.27 3.41
N ASP A 79 25.05 41.26 4.61
CA ASP A 79 24.74 42.49 5.35
C ASP A 79 26.01 43.18 5.89
N GLU A 80 27.04 42.40 6.24
CA GLU A 80 28.38 42.92 6.54
C GLU A 80 29.02 43.59 5.31
N LEU A 81 28.96 42.97 4.14
CA LEU A 81 29.46 43.56 2.89
C LEU A 81 28.68 44.84 2.52
N LYS A 82 27.36 44.85 2.72
CA LYS A 82 26.53 46.06 2.53
C LYS A 82 26.89 47.19 3.49
N ARG A 83 27.32 46.88 4.73
CA ARG A 83 27.82 47.88 5.68
C ARG A 83 29.18 48.43 5.25
N LYS A 84 30.12 47.55 4.88
CA LYS A 84 31.44 47.95 4.35
C LYS A 84 31.30 48.85 3.11
N LEU A 85 30.40 48.50 2.18
CA LEU A 85 30.10 49.34 1.00
C LEU A 85 29.52 50.71 1.34
N ARG A 86 28.76 50.86 2.45
CA ARG A 86 28.28 52.16 2.91
C ARG A 86 29.40 52.98 3.54
N GLN A 87 30.25 52.37 4.37
CA GLN A 87 31.43 53.03 4.92
C GLN A 87 32.37 53.56 3.82
N PHE A 88 32.62 52.76 2.78
CA PHE A 88 33.42 53.21 1.63
C PHE A 88 32.78 54.37 0.84
N LYS A 89 31.46 54.52 0.87
CA LYS A 89 30.78 55.67 0.25
C LYS A 89 30.84 56.92 1.13
N GLU A 90 30.73 56.76 2.45
CA GLU A 90 30.77 57.86 3.42
C GLU A 90 32.19 58.39 3.65
N GLU A 91 33.22 57.53 3.58
CA GLU A 91 34.64 57.92 3.71
C GLU A 91 35.24 58.48 2.40
N GLY A 92 34.52 58.37 1.27
CA GLY A 92 34.98 58.76 -0.06
C GLY A 92 34.45 60.10 -0.60
N ASP A 93 33.63 60.83 0.16
CA ASP A 93 32.97 62.07 -0.29
C ASP A 93 33.82 63.36 -0.10
N GLY A 94 35.16 63.22 -0.10
CA GLY A 94 36.11 64.33 -0.14
C GLY A 94 36.69 64.56 -1.54
N ASP A 95 36.28 65.65 -2.19
CA ASP A 95 36.91 66.31 -3.34
C ASP A 95 37.36 65.42 -4.52
N GLY A 96 36.47 65.24 -5.49
CA GLY A 96 36.81 64.60 -6.77
C GLY A 96 35.67 64.47 -7.77
N ALA A 97 34.70 65.40 -7.73
CA ALA A 97 33.66 65.46 -8.75
C ALA A 97 34.30 65.80 -10.11
N SER A 98 34.00 64.97 -11.12
CA SER A 98 34.22 65.13 -12.58
C SER A 98 35.40 64.36 -13.22
N LYS A 99 35.24 63.01 -13.37
CA LYS A 99 35.81 62.20 -14.51
C LYS A 99 35.42 60.70 -14.58
N THR A 100 34.34 60.24 -13.95
CA THR A 100 34.06 58.79 -13.74
C THR A 100 33.10 58.10 -14.74
N SER A 101 32.91 58.59 -15.97
CA SER A 101 31.77 58.15 -16.79
C SER A 101 31.90 56.79 -17.53
N SER A 102 33.10 56.25 -17.83
CA SER A 102 33.20 54.95 -18.54
C SER A 102 33.37 53.76 -17.58
N HIS A 103 34.28 53.89 -16.62
CA HIS A 103 34.69 52.81 -15.71
C HIS A 103 33.55 52.34 -14.79
N ASP A 104 32.70 53.27 -14.34
CA ASP A 104 31.52 52.93 -13.52
C ASP A 104 30.48 52.16 -14.36
N GLY A 105 30.42 52.40 -15.67
CA GLY A 105 29.58 51.65 -16.61
C GLY A 105 30.00 50.18 -16.74
N TYR A 106 31.30 49.91 -16.93
CA TYR A 106 31.84 48.56 -17.02
C TYR A 106 31.60 47.76 -15.73
N ALA A 107 31.92 48.35 -14.58
CA ALA A 107 31.73 47.69 -13.28
C ALA A 107 30.26 47.36 -12.98
N ARG A 108 29.33 48.28 -13.31
CA ARG A 108 27.88 48.04 -13.16
C ARG A 108 27.38 46.92 -14.06
N GLN A 109 27.86 46.85 -15.31
CA GLN A 109 27.49 45.79 -16.24
C GLN A 109 28.04 44.42 -15.80
N TRP A 110 29.30 44.37 -15.39
CA TRP A 110 29.90 43.15 -14.83
C TRP A 110 29.13 42.66 -13.58
N ALA A 111 28.80 43.59 -12.67
CA ALA A 111 28.01 43.28 -11.47
C ALA A 111 26.59 42.81 -11.79
N ALA A 112 25.96 43.34 -12.84
CA ALA A 112 24.65 42.90 -13.30
C ALA A 112 24.69 41.46 -13.83
N VAL A 113 25.68 41.10 -14.64
CA VAL A 113 25.87 39.72 -15.15
C VAL A 113 26.14 38.75 -14.00
N TYR A 114 27.04 39.12 -13.08
CA TYR A 114 27.33 38.31 -11.91
C TYR A 114 26.10 38.14 -11.00
N GLY A 115 25.34 39.22 -10.78
CA GLY A 115 24.09 39.20 -10.00
C GLY A 115 23.03 38.28 -10.61
N GLY A 116 22.88 38.30 -11.94
CA GLY A 116 22.00 37.40 -12.67
C GLY A 116 22.41 35.93 -12.55
N LEU A 117 23.70 35.62 -12.72
CA LEU A 117 24.25 34.27 -12.52
C LEU A 117 24.08 33.80 -11.07
N ALA A 118 24.34 34.67 -10.08
CA ALA A 118 24.20 34.35 -8.66
C ALA A 118 22.74 34.06 -8.27
N LEU A 119 21.79 34.87 -8.74
CA LEU A 119 20.35 34.65 -8.53
C LEU A 119 19.91 33.31 -9.13
N ARG A 120 20.35 33.02 -10.37
CA ARG A 120 20.02 31.76 -11.02
C ARG A 120 20.60 30.55 -10.30
N ARG A 121 21.84 30.67 -9.81
CA ARG A 121 22.48 29.64 -8.99
C ARG A 121 21.72 29.41 -7.68
N GLU A 122 21.22 30.47 -7.04
CA GLU A 122 20.39 30.35 -5.83
C GLU A 122 19.08 29.60 -6.10
N GLN A 123 18.39 29.92 -7.21
CA GLN A 123 17.18 29.21 -7.63
C GLN A 123 17.44 27.73 -7.89
N LEU A 124 18.49 27.39 -8.64
CA LEU A 124 18.86 26.00 -8.93
C LEU A 124 19.32 25.24 -7.68
N ALA A 125 20.07 25.90 -6.78
CA ALA A 125 20.47 25.31 -5.51
C ALA A 125 19.26 24.99 -4.64
N HIS A 126 18.23 25.84 -4.63
CA HIS A 126 16.99 25.59 -3.92
C HIS A 126 16.32 24.31 -4.45
N VAL A 127 16.17 24.16 -5.77
CA VAL A 127 15.57 22.95 -6.37
C VAL A 127 16.36 21.69 -6.02
N LEU A 128 17.68 21.74 -6.14
CA LEU A 128 18.56 20.61 -5.80
C LEU A 128 18.52 20.26 -4.30
N SER A 129 18.09 21.19 -3.44
CA SER A 129 17.95 20.97 -2.00
C SER A 129 16.57 20.45 -1.58
N CYS A 130 15.56 20.55 -2.44
CA CYS A 130 14.22 20.03 -2.16
C CYS A 130 14.22 18.49 -2.25
N PRO A 131 13.56 17.78 -1.32
CA PRO A 131 13.31 16.35 -1.47
C PRO A 131 12.48 16.12 -2.74
N SER A 132 12.75 15.04 -3.46
CA SER A 132 12.25 14.83 -4.82
C SER A 132 10.72 14.86 -4.91
N THR A 133 10.04 14.48 -3.82
CA THR A 133 8.58 14.50 -3.66
C THR A 133 7.95 15.90 -3.60
N ALA A 134 8.72 16.95 -3.35
CA ALA A 134 8.22 18.32 -3.13
C ALA A 134 8.54 19.28 -4.29
N VAL A 135 9.15 18.81 -5.38
CA VAL A 135 9.49 19.69 -6.49
C VAL A 135 8.18 20.06 -7.20
N HIS A 136 7.72 21.30 -6.98
CA HIS A 136 6.61 21.88 -7.74
C HIS A 136 7.02 21.95 -9.22
N VAL A 137 6.64 20.91 -9.97
CA VAL A 137 6.97 20.75 -11.39
C VAL A 137 6.58 22.00 -12.19
N THR A 138 5.49 22.67 -11.78
CA THR A 138 5.00 23.90 -12.41
C THR A 138 5.91 25.10 -12.17
N THR A 139 6.32 25.36 -10.92
CA THR A 139 7.11 26.55 -10.56
C THR A 139 8.52 26.54 -11.15
N PHE A 140 9.07 25.36 -11.43
CA PHE A 140 10.42 25.20 -11.96
C PHE A 140 10.47 24.84 -13.44
N ALA A 141 9.34 24.53 -14.08
CA ALA A 141 9.28 24.34 -15.53
C ALA A 141 9.75 25.61 -16.26
N ASP A 142 9.23 26.77 -15.87
CA ASP A 142 9.62 28.07 -16.45
C ASP A 142 11.11 28.37 -16.27
N ALA A 143 11.68 27.96 -15.13
CA ALA A 143 13.12 28.04 -14.94
C ALA A 143 13.85 27.10 -15.91
N VAL A 144 13.44 25.84 -16.09
CA VAL A 144 14.11 24.95 -17.05
C VAL A 144 13.99 25.42 -18.49
N ASP A 145 12.80 25.85 -18.88
CA ASP A 145 12.51 26.23 -20.27
C ASP A 145 13.19 27.56 -20.66
N SER A 146 13.54 28.41 -19.68
CA SER A 146 14.28 29.66 -19.91
C SER A 146 15.80 29.52 -20.04
N LEU A 147 16.37 28.29 -20.08
CA LEU A 147 17.83 28.12 -20.10
C LEU A 147 18.50 28.70 -21.34
N ALA A 148 18.03 28.33 -22.54
CA ALA A 148 18.62 28.80 -23.80
C ALA A 148 18.61 30.33 -23.94
N PRO A 149 17.49 31.05 -23.68
CA PRO A 149 17.49 32.50 -23.73
C PRO A 149 18.38 33.12 -22.64
N PHE A 150 18.43 32.52 -21.44
CA PHE A 150 19.32 32.98 -20.37
C PHE A 150 20.80 32.85 -20.73
N ILE A 151 21.24 31.67 -21.18
CA ILE A 151 22.62 31.42 -21.60
C ILE A 151 23.01 32.37 -22.74
N SER A 152 22.12 32.58 -23.70
CA SER A 152 22.37 33.48 -24.84
C SER A 152 22.45 34.95 -24.40
N ALA A 153 21.64 35.38 -23.43
CA ALA A 153 21.71 36.72 -22.86
C ALA A 153 23.01 36.92 -22.06
N VAL A 154 23.43 35.95 -21.26
CA VAL A 154 24.67 36.00 -20.49
C VAL A 154 25.88 36.00 -21.41
N HIS A 155 25.93 35.13 -22.43
CA HIS A 155 27.03 35.13 -23.42
C HIS A 155 27.14 36.48 -24.12
N ARG A 156 26.02 37.05 -24.62
CA ARG A 156 26.02 38.38 -25.24
C ARG A 156 26.53 39.48 -24.30
N ALA A 157 26.20 39.39 -23.01
CA ALA A 157 26.68 40.34 -22.01
C ALA A 157 28.18 40.15 -21.70
N ILE A 158 28.67 38.91 -21.67
CA ILE A 158 30.10 38.64 -21.49
C ILE A 158 30.90 39.08 -22.72
N THR A 159 30.46 38.78 -23.94
CA THR A 159 31.13 39.24 -25.17
C THR A 159 31.17 40.77 -25.24
N PHE A 160 30.09 41.44 -24.84
CA PHE A 160 30.07 42.91 -24.76
C PHE A 160 31.05 43.47 -23.71
N LEU A 161 31.29 42.76 -22.60
CA LEU A 161 32.33 43.12 -21.63
C LEU A 161 33.73 42.85 -22.19
N GLU A 162 33.90 41.81 -23.00
CA GLU A 162 35.17 41.50 -23.67
C GLU A 162 35.52 42.54 -24.74
N ASP A 163 34.56 42.99 -25.54
CA ASP A 163 34.77 44.04 -26.53
C ASP A 163 35.17 45.39 -25.89
N LYS A 164 34.65 45.69 -24.69
CA LYS A 164 35.03 46.90 -23.92
C LYS A 164 36.36 46.79 -23.19
N LYS A 165 36.87 45.56 -23.04
CA LYS A 165 38.12 45.28 -22.33
C LYS A 165 39.32 45.95 -22.99
N ASP A 166 39.28 46.08 -24.31
CA ASP A 166 40.36 46.68 -25.11
C ASP A 166 40.49 48.21 -24.90
N THR A 167 39.54 48.83 -24.21
CA THR A 167 39.53 50.28 -23.95
C THR A 167 39.88 50.71 -22.52
N GLU A 168 39.96 49.80 -21.54
CA GLU A 168 40.08 50.18 -20.12
C GLU A 168 41.26 49.49 -19.40
N THR A 169 42.04 50.26 -18.65
CA THR A 169 43.31 49.83 -18.02
C THR A 169 43.14 48.90 -16.81
N TYR A 170 41.90 48.71 -16.32
CA TYR A 170 41.57 47.87 -15.17
C TYR A 170 40.43 46.91 -15.51
N THR A 171 40.76 45.70 -15.91
CA THR A 171 39.77 44.73 -16.39
C THR A 171 39.56 43.62 -15.37
N VAL A 172 38.35 43.56 -14.82
CA VAL A 172 37.91 42.42 -13.99
C VAL A 172 37.88 41.17 -14.88
N PRO A 173 38.45 40.01 -14.47
CA PRO A 173 38.54 38.83 -15.32
C PRO A 173 37.16 38.30 -15.75
N THR A 174 36.88 38.29 -17.05
CA THR A 174 35.67 37.68 -17.64
C THR A 174 35.65 36.16 -17.45
N GLN A 175 36.82 35.53 -17.25
CA GLN A 175 36.95 34.11 -16.89
C GLN A 175 36.10 33.72 -15.67
N LEU A 176 35.94 34.59 -14.67
CA LEU A 176 35.13 34.29 -13.50
C LEU A 176 33.63 34.15 -13.87
N LEU A 177 33.15 34.95 -14.82
CA LEU A 177 31.78 34.87 -15.32
C LEU A 177 31.55 33.58 -16.12
N TYR A 178 32.51 33.17 -16.96
CA TYR A 178 32.45 31.88 -17.64
C TYR A 178 32.43 30.69 -16.67
N THR A 179 33.26 30.71 -15.62
CA THR A 179 33.22 29.65 -14.59
C THR A 179 31.88 29.62 -13.86
N GLN A 180 31.29 30.77 -13.53
CA GLN A 180 29.95 30.83 -12.91
C GLN A 180 28.86 30.33 -13.88
N LEU A 181 28.95 30.68 -15.16
CA LEU A 181 28.03 30.21 -16.20
C LEU A 181 28.14 28.69 -16.39
N GLU A 182 29.35 28.12 -16.37
CA GLU A 182 29.57 26.68 -16.42
C GLU A 182 28.94 25.98 -15.20
N GLN A 183 29.09 26.54 -14.00
CA GLN A 183 28.45 26.02 -12.78
C GLN A 183 26.92 26.07 -12.88
N VAL A 184 26.35 27.18 -13.33
CA VAL A 184 24.90 27.32 -13.53
C VAL A 184 24.40 26.32 -14.57
N THR A 185 25.14 26.12 -15.66
CA THR A 185 24.79 25.15 -16.72
C THR A 185 24.82 23.72 -16.19
N LYS A 186 25.85 23.34 -15.40
CA LYS A 186 25.92 22.03 -14.75
C LYS A 186 24.78 21.80 -13.76
N MET A 187 24.47 22.77 -12.90
CA MET A 187 23.34 22.69 -11.96
C MET A 187 22.00 22.59 -12.69
N GLN A 188 21.84 23.30 -13.80
CA GLN A 188 20.63 23.25 -14.60
C GLN A 188 20.41 21.86 -15.22
N LEU A 189 21.47 21.24 -15.75
CA LEU A 189 21.39 19.87 -16.27
C LEU A 189 20.97 18.88 -15.17
N GLN A 190 21.52 19.02 -13.97
CA GLN A 190 21.12 18.21 -12.81
C GLN A 190 19.64 18.41 -12.46
N VAL A 191 19.18 19.67 -12.35
CA VAL A 191 17.78 20.00 -12.08
C VAL A 191 16.85 19.42 -13.15
N THR A 192 17.24 19.53 -14.43
CA THR A 192 16.47 18.98 -15.57
C THR A 192 16.36 17.45 -15.47
N SER A 193 17.46 16.77 -15.14
CA SER A 193 17.45 15.31 -14.95
C SER A 193 16.53 14.86 -13.81
N LEU A 194 16.52 15.60 -12.69
CA LEU A 194 15.64 15.32 -11.56
C LEU A 194 14.17 15.58 -11.91
N LEU A 195 13.88 16.70 -12.59
CA LEU A 195 12.53 17.02 -13.05
C LEU A 195 12.00 16.00 -14.05
N ASN A 196 12.83 15.53 -14.98
CA ASN A 196 12.45 14.48 -15.93
C ASN A 196 12.18 13.15 -15.22
N ARG A 197 13.00 12.79 -14.23
CA ARG A 197 12.77 11.61 -13.39
C ARG A 197 11.46 11.72 -12.62
N GLU A 198 11.19 12.87 -11.99
CA GLU A 198 9.93 13.11 -11.26
C GLU A 198 8.71 13.10 -12.18
N ARG A 199 8.80 13.73 -13.36
CA ARG A 199 7.74 13.66 -14.38
C ARG A 199 7.46 12.22 -14.81
N HIS A 200 8.50 11.43 -15.02
CA HIS A 200 8.37 10.02 -15.37
C HIS A 200 7.74 9.21 -14.22
N THR A 201 8.21 9.37 -12.99
CA THR A 201 7.60 8.73 -11.80
C THR A 201 6.13 9.10 -11.63
N GLN A 202 5.79 10.39 -11.77
CA GLN A 202 4.39 10.85 -11.70
C GLN A 202 3.53 10.30 -12.85
N SER A 203 4.10 10.18 -14.05
CA SER A 203 3.41 9.55 -15.19
C SER A 203 3.11 8.07 -14.92
N LEU A 204 4.11 7.32 -14.45
CA LEU A 204 3.94 5.91 -14.09
C LEU A 204 2.93 5.73 -12.95
N LEU A 205 2.98 6.58 -11.92
CA LEU A 205 2.00 6.55 -10.82
C LEU A 205 0.57 6.80 -11.33
N ARG A 206 0.38 7.74 -12.27
CA ARG A 206 -0.93 8.01 -12.88
C ARG A 206 -1.41 6.83 -13.72
N GLU A 207 -0.53 6.23 -14.52
CA GLU A 207 -0.83 5.05 -15.32
C GLU A 207 -1.21 3.86 -14.43
N ASN A 208 -0.38 3.53 -13.44
CA ASN A 208 -0.65 2.46 -12.47
C ASN A 208 -1.96 2.70 -11.71
N THR A 209 -2.25 3.95 -11.33
CA THR A 209 -3.53 4.31 -10.67
C THR A 209 -4.71 4.08 -11.61
N ALA A 210 -4.61 4.49 -12.88
CA ALA A 210 -5.67 4.30 -13.86
C ALA A 210 -5.91 2.81 -14.17
N GLU A 211 -4.84 2.03 -14.31
CA GLU A 211 -4.94 0.58 -14.51
C GLU A 211 -5.54 -0.14 -13.29
N PHE A 212 -5.21 0.31 -12.09
CA PHE A 212 -5.78 -0.20 -10.84
C PHE A 212 -7.31 0.03 -10.82
N PHE A 213 -7.77 1.27 -11.05
CA PHE A 213 -9.20 1.58 -11.04
C PHE A 213 -9.95 0.85 -12.15
N LYS A 214 -9.37 0.72 -13.35
CA LYS A 214 -9.95 -0.08 -14.42
C LYS A 214 -10.09 -1.56 -14.05
N GLY A 215 -9.11 -2.12 -13.34
CA GLY A 215 -9.18 -3.49 -12.82
C GLY A 215 -10.27 -3.64 -11.76
N GLN A 216 -10.34 -2.69 -10.83
CA GLN A 216 -11.36 -2.65 -9.79
C GLN A 216 -12.78 -2.52 -10.36
N GLU A 217 -13.01 -1.63 -11.32
CA GLU A 217 -14.31 -1.46 -11.97
C GLU A 217 -14.77 -2.74 -12.68
N ARG A 218 -13.86 -3.44 -13.37
CA ARG A 218 -14.18 -4.72 -14.03
C ARG A 218 -14.65 -5.78 -13.04
N ILE A 219 -13.98 -5.88 -11.89
CA ILE A 219 -14.35 -6.84 -10.86
C ILE A 219 -15.71 -6.49 -10.25
N LEU A 220 -15.93 -5.20 -9.95
CA LEU A 220 -17.23 -4.76 -9.43
C LEU A 220 -18.36 -5.03 -10.43
N ALA A 221 -18.16 -4.68 -11.71
CA ALA A 221 -19.14 -4.93 -12.76
C ALA A 221 -19.47 -6.42 -12.87
N TRP A 222 -18.45 -7.28 -12.88
CA TRP A 222 -18.66 -8.72 -12.89
C TRP A 222 -19.45 -9.20 -11.66
N CYS A 223 -19.14 -8.72 -10.46
CA CYS A 223 -19.90 -9.08 -9.26
C CYS A 223 -21.37 -8.66 -9.36
N VAL A 224 -21.65 -7.47 -9.88
CA VAL A 224 -23.03 -6.97 -10.10
C VAL A 224 -23.75 -7.84 -11.13
N GLU A 225 -23.12 -8.18 -12.26
CA GLU A 225 -23.68 -9.09 -13.26
C GLU A 225 -24.02 -10.46 -12.65
N GLN A 226 -23.16 -11.00 -11.76
CA GLN A 226 -23.44 -12.26 -11.07
C GLN A 226 -24.59 -12.13 -10.06
N GLN A 227 -24.75 -10.99 -9.38
CA GLN A 227 -25.88 -10.73 -8.48
C GLN A 227 -27.21 -10.64 -9.26
N GLU A 228 -27.20 -9.96 -10.40
CA GLU A 228 -28.36 -9.88 -11.29
C GLU A 228 -28.74 -11.26 -11.82
N ALA A 229 -27.77 -12.02 -12.33
CA ALA A 229 -27.99 -13.39 -12.79
C ALA A 229 -28.56 -14.29 -11.68
N LEU A 230 -28.05 -14.16 -10.43
CA LEU A 230 -28.56 -14.91 -9.28
C LEU A 230 -30.03 -14.57 -8.97
N HIS A 231 -30.45 -13.32 -9.13
CA HIS A 231 -31.82 -12.88 -8.83
C HIS A 231 -32.86 -13.48 -9.77
N ASP A 232 -32.46 -13.77 -11.02
CA ASP A 232 -33.32 -14.37 -12.03
C ASP A 232 -33.55 -15.88 -11.85
N LEU A 233 -32.71 -16.55 -11.04
CA LEU A 233 -32.77 -17.99 -10.80
C LEU A 233 -33.84 -18.34 -9.76
N LYS A 234 -34.88 -19.06 -10.19
CA LYS A 234 -35.97 -19.52 -9.31
C LYS A 234 -35.95 -21.03 -9.04
N GLY A 235 -35.35 -21.83 -9.93
CA GLY A 235 -35.33 -23.28 -9.85
C GLY A 235 -34.07 -23.83 -9.17
N LEU A 236 -34.22 -24.93 -8.42
CA LEU A 236 -33.09 -25.60 -7.76
C LEU A 236 -32.04 -26.12 -8.76
N LYS A 237 -32.46 -26.55 -9.95
CA LYS A 237 -31.55 -27.06 -10.99
C LYS A 237 -30.64 -25.96 -11.50
N ASP A 238 -31.22 -24.85 -11.97
CA ASP A 238 -30.47 -23.72 -12.52
C ASP A 238 -29.57 -23.08 -11.46
N LEU A 239 -30.04 -23.04 -10.20
CA LEU A 239 -29.24 -22.57 -9.08
C LEU A 239 -28.04 -23.48 -8.80
N ARG A 240 -28.19 -24.82 -8.87
CA ARG A 240 -27.05 -25.74 -8.74
C ARG A 240 -26.02 -25.56 -9.84
N GLU A 241 -26.47 -25.35 -11.08
CA GLU A 241 -25.58 -25.06 -12.23
C GLU A 241 -24.84 -23.74 -12.03
N PHE A 242 -25.55 -22.69 -11.59
CA PHE A 242 -24.94 -21.41 -11.21
C PHE A 242 -23.91 -21.57 -10.09
N CYS A 243 -24.21 -22.33 -9.03
CA CYS A 243 -23.29 -22.54 -7.92
C CYS A 243 -22.04 -23.30 -8.34
N ALA A 244 -22.16 -24.30 -9.22
CA ALA A 244 -21.00 -25.00 -9.77
C ALA A 244 -20.11 -24.03 -10.57
N SER A 245 -20.71 -23.17 -11.39
CA SER A 245 -19.99 -22.12 -12.12
C SER A 245 -19.36 -21.10 -11.16
N PHE A 246 -20.10 -20.64 -10.16
CA PHE A 246 -19.63 -19.69 -9.15
C PHE A 246 -18.41 -20.24 -8.39
N MET A 247 -18.48 -21.48 -7.90
CA MET A 247 -17.36 -22.15 -7.23
C MET A 247 -16.12 -22.28 -8.13
N SER A 248 -16.31 -22.52 -9.43
CA SER A 248 -15.18 -22.53 -10.38
C SER A 248 -14.56 -21.15 -10.59
N ASN A 249 -15.36 -20.08 -10.47
CA ASN A 249 -14.90 -18.70 -10.61
C ASN A 249 -14.25 -18.14 -9.34
N VAL A 250 -14.46 -18.75 -8.16
CA VAL A 250 -13.84 -18.31 -6.89
C VAL A 250 -12.31 -18.22 -7.02
N ALA A 251 -11.66 -19.25 -7.57
CA ALA A 251 -10.21 -19.26 -7.74
C ALA A 251 -9.70 -18.17 -8.71
N VAL A 252 -10.49 -17.87 -9.74
CA VAL A 252 -10.19 -16.79 -10.70
C VAL A 252 -10.34 -15.43 -10.03
N MET A 253 -11.37 -15.25 -9.21
CA MET A 253 -11.61 -14.04 -8.45
C MET A 253 -10.50 -13.78 -7.43
N ASP A 254 -10.07 -14.80 -6.68
CA ASP A 254 -8.96 -14.70 -5.73
C ASP A 254 -7.68 -14.25 -6.46
N THR A 255 -7.40 -14.82 -7.63
CA THR A 255 -6.26 -14.41 -8.47
C THR A 255 -6.39 -12.95 -8.92
N ASN A 256 -7.56 -12.54 -9.39
CA ASN A 256 -7.80 -11.15 -9.81
C ASN A 256 -7.65 -10.16 -8.65
N PHE A 257 -8.09 -10.54 -7.45
CA PHE A 257 -7.96 -9.73 -6.25
C PHE A 257 -6.49 -9.61 -5.81
N LEU A 258 -5.72 -10.70 -5.85
CA LEU A 258 -4.28 -10.68 -5.60
C LEU A 258 -3.54 -9.74 -6.56
N VAL A 259 -3.88 -9.76 -7.86
CA VAL A 259 -3.30 -8.83 -8.84
C VAL A 259 -3.62 -7.36 -8.50
N LEU A 260 -4.82 -7.07 -7.99
CA LEU A 260 -5.15 -5.72 -7.51
C LEU A 260 -4.35 -5.34 -6.27
N LEU A 261 -4.15 -6.27 -5.34
CA LEU A 261 -3.34 -6.05 -4.14
C LEU A 261 -1.88 -5.76 -4.51
N GLU A 262 -1.26 -6.57 -5.38
CA GLU A 262 0.12 -6.35 -5.85
C GLU A 262 0.29 -4.97 -6.52
N ARG A 263 -0.67 -4.57 -7.35
CA ARG A 263 -0.67 -3.22 -7.97
C ARG A 263 -0.84 -2.11 -6.94
N SER A 264 -1.58 -2.37 -5.88
CA SER A 264 -1.84 -1.40 -4.82
C SER A 264 -0.61 -1.11 -3.96
N GLU A 265 0.37 -2.01 -3.88
CA GLU A 265 1.58 -1.83 -3.06
C GLU A 265 2.33 -0.53 -3.42
N GLN A 266 2.44 -0.23 -4.72
CA GLN A 266 3.07 1.00 -5.21
C GLN A 266 2.21 2.25 -4.97
N LEU A 267 0.94 2.06 -4.65
CA LEU A 267 -0.08 3.09 -4.48
C LEU A 267 -0.60 3.15 -3.03
N ALA A 268 0.03 2.45 -2.08
CA ALA A 268 -0.50 2.24 -0.72
C ALA A 268 -0.80 3.54 0.04
N SER A 269 -0.08 4.62 -0.27
CA SER A 269 -0.33 5.95 0.31
C SER A 269 -1.67 6.56 -0.13
N ASN A 270 -2.18 6.17 -1.31
CA ASN A 270 -3.43 6.67 -1.88
C ASN A 270 -4.64 6.11 -1.12
N ARG A 271 -5.37 6.99 -0.44
CA ARG A 271 -6.59 6.63 0.30
C ARG A 271 -7.67 6.04 -0.61
N ALA A 272 -7.81 6.56 -1.83
CA ALA A 272 -8.83 6.09 -2.76
C ALA A 272 -8.58 4.64 -3.21
N VAL A 273 -7.30 4.24 -3.36
CA VAL A 273 -6.93 2.85 -3.67
C VAL A 273 -7.30 1.91 -2.53
N ARG A 274 -7.03 2.31 -1.28
CA ARG A 274 -7.42 1.52 -0.10
C ARG A 274 -8.94 1.36 0.03
N GLU A 275 -9.68 2.43 -0.18
CA GLU A 275 -11.16 2.40 -0.17
C GLU A 275 -11.71 1.54 -1.31
N ALA A 276 -11.10 1.59 -2.49
CA ALA A 276 -11.47 0.77 -3.63
C ALA A 276 -11.24 -0.73 -3.40
N LEU A 277 -10.11 -1.12 -2.78
CA LEU A 277 -9.86 -2.52 -2.40
C LEU A 277 -10.92 -3.05 -1.42
N VAL A 278 -11.27 -2.24 -0.40
CA VAL A 278 -12.31 -2.59 0.56
C VAL A 278 -13.68 -2.71 -0.13
N ALA A 279 -13.98 -1.84 -1.09
CA ALA A 279 -15.22 -1.90 -1.87
C ALA A 279 -15.31 -3.19 -2.70
N VAL A 280 -14.20 -3.60 -3.35
CA VAL A 280 -14.14 -4.88 -4.08
C VAL A 280 -14.37 -6.05 -3.15
N ASN A 281 -13.64 -6.14 -2.04
CA ASN A 281 -13.78 -7.25 -1.10
C ASN A 281 -15.19 -7.30 -0.49
N ARG A 282 -15.77 -6.14 -0.15
CA ARG A 282 -17.16 -6.06 0.33
C ARG A 282 -18.15 -6.61 -0.69
N THR A 283 -18.07 -6.16 -1.94
CA THR A 283 -19.00 -6.57 -3.00
C THR A 283 -18.88 -8.07 -3.28
N TRP A 284 -17.65 -8.61 -3.23
CA TRP A 284 -17.39 -10.03 -3.34
C TRP A 284 -18.01 -10.84 -2.19
N MET A 285 -17.82 -10.41 -0.94
CA MET A 285 -18.42 -11.07 0.23
C MET A 285 -19.95 -11.00 0.21
N GLU A 286 -20.52 -9.85 -0.18
CA GLU A 286 -21.96 -9.68 -0.34
C GLU A 286 -22.51 -10.63 -1.42
N LEU A 287 -21.82 -10.81 -2.55
CA LEU A 287 -22.18 -11.81 -3.57
C LEU A 287 -22.12 -13.24 -3.01
N ALA A 288 -21.04 -13.63 -2.33
CA ALA A 288 -20.93 -14.97 -1.74
C ALA A 288 -22.04 -15.26 -0.72
N ILE A 289 -22.36 -14.28 0.13
CA ILE A 289 -23.48 -14.36 1.09
C ILE A 289 -24.82 -14.49 0.35
N ALA A 290 -25.03 -13.73 -0.72
CA ALA A 290 -26.26 -13.77 -1.51
C ALA A 290 -26.44 -15.13 -2.19
N VAL A 291 -25.38 -15.70 -2.76
CA VAL A 291 -25.40 -17.05 -3.36
C VAL A 291 -25.80 -18.08 -2.32
N TYR A 292 -25.14 -18.09 -1.16
CA TYR A 292 -25.46 -19.00 -0.07
C TYR A 292 -26.91 -18.84 0.43
N HIS A 293 -27.38 -17.60 0.60
CA HIS A 293 -28.74 -17.33 1.03
C HIS A 293 -29.78 -17.82 0.02
N THR A 294 -29.56 -17.57 -1.26
CA THR A 294 -30.48 -17.96 -2.33
C THR A 294 -30.58 -19.47 -2.42
N ILE A 295 -29.46 -20.20 -2.31
CA ILE A 295 -29.44 -21.67 -2.25
C ILE A 295 -30.26 -22.15 -1.06
N ARG A 296 -30.00 -21.61 0.13
CA ARG A 296 -30.72 -22.02 1.35
C ARG A 296 -32.23 -21.79 1.21
N GLN A 297 -32.64 -20.62 0.73
CA GLN A 297 -34.06 -20.31 0.50
C GLN A 297 -34.72 -21.28 -0.49
N VAL A 298 -34.05 -21.58 -1.61
CA VAL A 298 -34.60 -22.51 -2.61
C VAL A 298 -34.65 -23.93 -2.06
N ILE A 299 -33.62 -24.40 -1.35
CA ILE A 299 -33.63 -25.71 -0.68
C ILE A 299 -34.77 -25.79 0.34
N ARG A 300 -34.97 -24.76 1.15
CA ARG A 300 -36.07 -24.70 2.12
C ARG A 300 -37.44 -24.77 1.45
N ARG A 301 -37.65 -24.04 0.34
CA ARG A 301 -38.89 -24.09 -0.45
C ARG A 301 -39.12 -25.48 -1.05
N GLU A 302 -38.10 -26.08 -1.65
CA GLU A 302 -38.19 -27.43 -2.22
C GLU A 302 -38.45 -28.49 -1.15
N HIS A 303 -37.80 -28.38 0.02
CA HIS A 303 -38.03 -29.24 1.17
C HIS A 303 -39.48 -29.13 1.68
N ALA A 304 -39.99 -27.90 1.85
CA ALA A 304 -41.38 -27.67 2.24
C ALA A 304 -42.38 -28.25 1.20
N ASN A 305 -42.11 -28.05 -0.09
CA ASN A 305 -42.94 -28.56 -1.19
C ASN A 305 -42.91 -30.10 -1.30
N SER A 306 -41.81 -30.74 -0.89
CA SER A 306 -41.66 -32.19 -0.95
C SER A 306 -42.62 -32.95 -0.03
N GLY A 307 -43.12 -32.29 1.03
CA GLY A 307 -43.98 -32.91 2.04
C GLY A 307 -43.28 -33.98 2.90
N VAL A 308 -41.98 -34.21 2.71
CA VAL A 308 -41.23 -35.28 3.37
C VAL A 308 -41.20 -35.08 4.89
N GLU A 309 -41.04 -33.85 5.38
CA GLU A 309 -41.07 -33.55 6.81
C GLU A 309 -42.41 -33.91 7.45
N ALA A 310 -43.53 -33.57 6.80
CA ALA A 310 -44.87 -33.94 7.27
C ALA A 310 -45.10 -35.46 7.25
N ALA A 311 -44.60 -36.16 6.22
CA ALA A 311 -44.69 -37.61 6.13
C ALA A 311 -43.84 -38.31 7.20
N CYS A 312 -42.63 -37.84 7.46
CA CYS A 312 -41.76 -38.34 8.53
C CYS A 312 -42.34 -38.07 9.92
N LYS A 313 -42.95 -36.89 10.12
CA LYS A 313 -43.64 -36.57 11.37
C LYS A 313 -44.82 -37.52 11.62
N TRP A 314 -45.65 -37.75 10.61
CA TRP A 314 -46.72 -38.74 10.69
C TRP A 314 -46.20 -40.16 10.94
N TRP A 315 -45.06 -40.52 10.35
CA TRP A 315 -44.41 -41.81 10.58
C TRP A 315 -44.05 -42.00 12.06
N VAL A 316 -43.34 -41.04 12.65
CA VAL A 316 -42.88 -41.09 14.05
C VAL A 316 -44.05 -41.02 15.02
N ASP A 317 -44.99 -40.08 14.80
CA ASP A 317 -46.07 -39.79 15.74
C ASP A 317 -47.19 -40.86 15.69
N THR A 318 -47.41 -41.49 14.53
CA THR A 318 -48.58 -42.35 14.31
C THR A 318 -48.22 -43.75 13.81
N PHE A 319 -47.53 -43.84 12.66
CA PHE A 319 -47.34 -45.12 11.98
C PHE A 319 -46.46 -46.08 12.78
N GLU A 320 -45.31 -45.60 13.25
CA GLU A 320 -44.34 -46.41 13.99
C GLU A 320 -44.95 -46.93 15.30
N GLN A 321 -45.69 -46.09 16.03
CA GLN A 321 -46.36 -46.52 17.27
C GLN A 321 -47.37 -47.64 17.00
N ARG A 322 -48.14 -47.51 15.92
CA ARG A 322 -49.10 -48.55 15.50
C ARG A 322 -48.37 -49.82 15.07
N LEU A 323 -47.29 -49.71 14.31
CA LEU A 323 -46.49 -50.85 13.87
C LEU A 323 -45.84 -51.57 15.06
N ARG A 324 -45.23 -50.84 15.99
CA ARG A 324 -44.65 -51.39 17.22
C ARG A 324 -45.70 -52.14 18.04
N ARG A 325 -46.91 -51.59 18.18
CA ARG A 325 -48.02 -52.25 18.88
C ARG A 325 -48.39 -53.58 18.21
N ILE A 326 -48.57 -53.58 16.90
CA ILE A 326 -48.90 -54.79 16.13
C ILE A 326 -47.79 -55.85 16.24
N LEU A 327 -46.52 -55.44 16.17
CA LEU A 327 -45.39 -56.36 16.26
C LEU A 327 -45.21 -56.94 17.67
N VAL A 328 -45.48 -56.15 18.71
CA VAL A 328 -45.50 -56.62 20.11
C VAL A 328 -46.65 -57.60 20.31
N GLU A 329 -47.86 -57.27 19.88
CA GLU A 329 -49.02 -58.17 19.94
C GLU A 329 -48.74 -59.49 19.19
N ALA A 330 -48.19 -59.42 17.97
CA ALA A 330 -47.84 -60.60 17.19
C ALA A 330 -46.74 -61.45 17.85
N ARG A 331 -45.74 -60.81 18.48
CA ARG A 331 -44.70 -61.49 19.25
C ARG A 331 -45.30 -62.20 20.46
N ASP A 332 -46.18 -61.52 21.20
CA ASP A 332 -46.75 -62.04 22.45
C ASP A 332 -47.76 -63.17 22.19
N ILE A 333 -48.56 -63.09 21.12
CA ILE A 333 -49.43 -64.18 20.66
C ILE A 333 -48.59 -65.39 20.23
N ALA A 334 -47.53 -65.16 19.46
CA ALA A 334 -46.68 -66.23 18.96
C ALA A 334 -45.81 -66.88 20.06
N ASP A 335 -45.55 -66.18 21.16
CA ASP A 335 -44.82 -66.68 22.32
C ASP A 335 -45.71 -67.43 23.32
N HIS A 336 -47.04 -67.41 23.12
CA HIS A 336 -47.97 -68.11 24.02
C HIS A 336 -47.69 -69.62 24.03
N MET A 337 -47.74 -70.25 25.22
CA MET A 337 -47.32 -71.65 25.42
C MET A 337 -48.00 -72.64 24.47
N GLU A 338 -49.27 -72.39 24.12
CA GLU A 338 -50.05 -73.22 23.19
C GLU A 338 -49.60 -73.07 21.72
N MET A 339 -49.11 -71.89 21.35
CA MET A 339 -48.77 -71.50 19.98
C MET A 339 -47.32 -71.81 19.62
N GLN A 340 -46.42 -71.93 20.60
CA GLN A 340 -44.99 -72.19 20.37
C GLN A 340 -44.70 -73.51 19.63
N SER A 341 -45.65 -74.45 19.62
CA SER A 341 -45.52 -75.71 18.87
C SER A 341 -45.71 -75.53 17.36
N GLU A 342 -46.32 -74.44 16.91
CA GLU A 342 -46.61 -74.19 15.50
C GLU A 342 -45.43 -73.51 14.80
N PRO A 343 -44.89 -74.06 13.69
CA PRO A 343 -43.73 -73.51 13.00
C PRO A 343 -43.97 -72.10 12.42
N LEU A 344 -45.23 -71.80 12.07
CA LEU A 344 -45.62 -70.46 11.61
C LEU A 344 -45.49 -69.43 12.74
N MET A 345 -45.91 -69.78 13.96
CA MET A 345 -45.83 -68.90 15.13
C MET A 345 -44.37 -68.64 15.51
N GLN A 346 -43.51 -69.65 15.50
CA GLN A 346 -42.06 -69.45 15.71
C GLN A 346 -41.46 -68.49 14.67
N THR A 347 -41.91 -68.57 13.41
CA THR A 347 -41.46 -67.67 12.34
C THR A 347 -41.95 -66.24 12.56
N ILE A 348 -43.22 -66.07 12.95
CA ILE A 348 -43.80 -64.76 13.30
C ILE A 348 -43.05 -64.15 14.48
N HIS A 349 -42.85 -64.91 15.56
CA HIS A 349 -42.11 -64.47 16.75
C HIS A 349 -40.71 -63.96 16.40
N ARG A 350 -39.93 -64.76 15.65
CA ARG A 350 -38.58 -64.38 15.22
C ARG A 350 -38.59 -63.11 14.37
N ARG A 351 -39.47 -63.03 13.36
CA ARG A 351 -39.56 -61.86 12.47
C ARG A 351 -40.03 -60.60 13.20
N SER A 352 -40.96 -60.73 14.15
CA SER A 352 -41.41 -59.60 14.95
C SER A 352 -40.27 -59.01 15.79
N ILE A 353 -39.41 -59.85 16.37
CA ILE A 353 -38.22 -59.41 17.11
C ILE A 353 -37.20 -58.73 16.18
N GLU A 354 -36.94 -59.33 15.02
CA GLU A 354 -36.03 -58.77 14.00
C GLU A 354 -36.50 -57.37 13.58
N VAL A 355 -37.76 -57.23 13.16
CA VAL A 355 -38.30 -55.92 12.73
C VAL A 355 -38.31 -54.92 13.89
N LEU A 356 -38.69 -55.33 15.11
CA LEU A 356 -38.66 -54.44 16.27
C LEU A 356 -37.26 -53.89 16.58
N ARG A 357 -36.21 -54.70 16.36
CA ARG A 357 -34.82 -54.26 16.49
C ARG A 357 -34.43 -53.29 15.37
N ASP A 358 -34.83 -53.60 14.14
CA ASP A 358 -34.46 -52.82 12.95
C ASP A 358 -35.20 -51.48 12.84
N LEU A 359 -36.32 -51.30 13.55
CA LEU A 359 -37.08 -50.04 13.58
C LEU A 359 -36.30 -48.85 14.17
N ALA A 360 -35.21 -49.08 14.91
CA ALA A 360 -34.43 -48.00 15.52
C ALA A 360 -33.82 -47.04 14.48
N LEU A 361 -33.31 -47.56 13.36
CA LEU A 361 -32.67 -46.72 12.34
C LEU A 361 -33.68 -45.85 11.56
N PRO A 362 -34.78 -46.40 11.01
CA PRO A 362 -35.83 -45.59 10.37
C PRO A 362 -36.44 -44.56 11.32
N HIS A 363 -36.58 -44.89 12.62
CA HIS A 363 -37.03 -43.95 13.64
C HIS A 363 -36.10 -42.73 13.72
N THR A 364 -34.80 -42.94 13.93
CA THR A 364 -33.82 -41.84 14.03
C THR A 364 -33.80 -40.98 12.76
N ILE A 365 -33.83 -41.59 11.57
CA ILE A 365 -33.85 -40.85 10.30
C ILE A 365 -35.14 -40.02 10.18
N SER A 366 -36.30 -40.63 10.45
CA SER A 366 -37.59 -39.96 10.35
C SER A 366 -37.71 -38.83 11.37
N GLN A 367 -37.22 -39.04 12.59
CA GLN A 367 -37.19 -38.02 13.63
C GLN A 367 -36.33 -36.81 13.23
N HIS A 368 -35.12 -37.05 12.70
CA HIS A 368 -34.29 -35.96 12.22
C HIS A 368 -34.98 -35.18 11.10
N ILE A 369 -35.59 -35.87 10.13
CA ILE A 369 -36.27 -35.21 9.02
C ILE A 369 -37.54 -34.48 9.47
N SER A 370 -38.27 -35.01 10.47
CA SER A 370 -39.48 -34.37 11.01
C SER A 370 -39.20 -33.09 11.80
N GLU A 371 -37.97 -32.90 12.28
CA GLU A 371 -37.49 -31.73 13.01
C GLU A 371 -36.58 -30.84 12.13
N PHE A 372 -36.61 -31.00 10.80
CA PHE A 372 -35.72 -30.25 9.90
C PHE A 372 -35.97 -28.74 9.98
N THR A 373 -37.23 -28.30 9.85
CA THR A 373 -37.58 -26.87 9.84
C THR A 373 -37.27 -26.23 11.19
N GLU A 374 -37.56 -26.91 12.30
CA GLU A 374 -37.25 -26.42 13.66
C GLU A 374 -35.74 -26.22 13.85
N ARG A 375 -34.92 -27.17 13.37
CA ARG A 375 -33.46 -27.04 13.40
C ARG A 375 -32.98 -25.89 12.51
N GLU A 376 -33.52 -25.75 11.31
CA GLU A 376 -33.17 -24.64 10.43
C GLU A 376 -33.50 -23.27 11.05
N ASP A 377 -34.66 -23.14 11.68
CA ASP A 377 -35.09 -21.90 12.34
C ASP A 377 -34.24 -21.59 13.58
N SER A 378 -33.76 -22.61 14.30
CA SER A 378 -32.83 -22.42 15.42
C SER A 378 -31.44 -21.91 14.96
N VAL A 379 -31.01 -22.25 13.75
CA VAL A 379 -29.71 -21.83 13.18
C VAL A 379 -29.78 -20.45 12.52
N ALA A 380 -30.97 -20.04 12.04
CA ALA A 380 -31.18 -18.79 11.34
C ALA A 380 -30.55 -17.53 12.00
N PRO A 381 -30.75 -17.24 13.31
CA PRO A 381 -30.18 -16.04 13.93
C PRO A 381 -28.64 -16.07 13.98
N HIS A 382 -28.04 -17.26 13.96
CA HIS A 382 -26.60 -17.45 14.05
C HIS A 382 -25.94 -17.26 12.71
N GLU A 383 -26.60 -17.74 11.67
CA GLU A 383 -26.22 -17.49 10.29
C GLU A 383 -26.31 -16.00 9.95
N GLU A 384 -27.36 -15.31 10.40
CA GLU A 384 -27.49 -13.85 10.26
C GLU A 384 -26.33 -13.11 10.94
N ALA A 385 -26.01 -13.47 12.19
CA ALA A 385 -24.88 -12.88 12.90
C ALA A 385 -23.52 -13.14 12.21
N LEU A 386 -23.32 -14.32 11.61
CA LEU A 386 -22.11 -14.64 10.84
C LEU A 386 -22.02 -13.81 9.57
N ARG A 387 -23.13 -13.62 8.85
CA ARG A 387 -23.19 -12.76 7.66
C ARG A 387 -22.82 -11.33 8.00
N ASP A 388 -23.41 -10.78 9.07
CA ASP A 388 -23.10 -9.44 9.55
C ASP A 388 -21.61 -9.32 9.90
N ALA A 389 -21.08 -10.31 10.61
CA ALA A 389 -19.67 -10.35 10.99
C ALA A 389 -18.73 -10.39 9.78
N LEU A 390 -19.07 -11.10 8.71
CA LEU A 390 -18.26 -11.16 7.48
C LEU A 390 -18.17 -9.80 6.78
N VAL A 391 -19.25 -9.01 6.79
CA VAL A 391 -19.29 -7.67 6.15
C VAL A 391 -18.93 -6.53 7.10
N MET A 392 -18.63 -6.82 8.37
CA MET A 392 -18.11 -5.83 9.30
C MET A 392 -16.80 -5.24 8.77
N ARG A 393 -16.61 -3.93 9.00
CA ARG A 393 -15.43 -3.20 8.51
C ARG A 393 -14.11 -3.84 8.94
N LEU A 394 -14.01 -4.35 10.18
CA LEU A 394 -12.79 -5.01 10.64
C LEU A 394 -12.51 -6.28 9.82
N SER A 395 -13.52 -7.14 9.64
CA SER A 395 -13.40 -8.38 8.85
C SER A 395 -13.01 -8.09 7.40
N LEU A 396 -13.63 -7.08 6.80
CA LEU A 396 -13.27 -6.64 5.46
C LEU A 396 -11.82 -6.15 5.39
N LEU A 397 -11.36 -5.37 6.37
CA LEU A 397 -9.97 -4.89 6.42
C LEU A 397 -8.96 -6.02 6.65
N THR A 398 -9.25 -6.96 7.54
CA THR A 398 -8.36 -8.10 7.82
C THR A 398 -8.27 -9.07 6.64
N GLN A 399 -9.37 -9.25 5.90
CA GLN A 399 -9.41 -10.04 4.67
C GLN A 399 -8.77 -9.32 3.47
N THR A 400 -8.90 -8.00 3.38
CA THR A 400 -8.32 -7.20 2.27
C THR A 400 -6.81 -7.07 2.41
N PHE A 401 -6.33 -6.74 3.61
CA PHE A 401 -4.93 -6.38 3.87
C PHE A 401 -4.22 -7.47 4.66
N VAL A 402 -4.25 -8.70 4.16
CA VAL A 402 -3.56 -9.85 4.76
C VAL A 402 -2.04 -9.61 4.67
N GLY A 403 -1.46 -9.02 5.71
CA GLY A 403 -0.01 -8.83 5.85
C GLY A 403 0.45 -7.39 6.13
N ASP A 404 -0.37 -6.38 5.85
CA ASP A 404 0.07 -4.98 5.90
C ASP A 404 -0.19 -4.29 7.25
N VAL A 405 -1.07 -4.85 8.10
CA VAL A 405 -1.35 -4.31 9.44
C VAL A 405 -0.70 -5.20 10.49
N LYS A 406 0.57 -4.93 10.81
CA LYS A 406 1.19 -5.40 12.06
C LYS A 406 0.54 -4.72 13.25
N TYR A 407 -0.65 -5.18 13.65
CA TYR A 407 -1.14 -4.93 15.00
C TYR A 407 -0.73 -6.11 15.88
N ASP A 408 -0.42 -5.87 17.16
CA ASP A 408 0.18 -6.88 18.05
C ASP A 408 -0.66 -8.16 18.20
N GLY A 409 -1.94 -8.13 17.82
CA GLY A 409 -2.86 -9.27 17.80
C GLY A 409 -3.11 -9.91 16.42
N GLN A 410 -2.43 -9.52 15.34
CA GLN A 410 -2.71 -10.05 14.00
C GLN A 410 -2.41 -11.54 13.90
N ARG A 411 -1.28 -11.97 14.47
CA ARG A 411 -0.91 -13.39 14.54
C ARG A 411 -1.92 -14.16 15.37
N GLU A 412 -2.32 -13.61 16.53
CA GLU A 412 -3.36 -14.23 17.35
C GLU A 412 -4.67 -14.36 16.56
N TYR A 413 -5.17 -13.30 15.93
CA TYR A 413 -6.40 -13.35 15.14
C TYR A 413 -6.34 -14.33 13.97
N ALA A 414 -5.23 -14.36 13.22
CA ALA A 414 -5.05 -15.31 12.12
C ALA A 414 -4.96 -16.77 12.60
N ASP A 415 -4.26 -17.00 13.72
CA ASP A 415 -4.20 -18.33 14.34
C ASP A 415 -5.58 -18.72 14.91
N ARG A 416 -6.36 -17.77 15.45
CA ARG A 416 -7.74 -18.00 15.88
C ARG A 416 -8.68 -18.30 14.72
N LEU A 417 -8.56 -17.61 13.58
CA LEU A 417 -9.35 -17.92 12.39
C LEU A 417 -9.02 -19.32 11.85
N ARG A 418 -7.73 -19.69 11.86
CA ARG A 418 -7.28 -21.03 11.48
C ARG A 418 -7.81 -22.09 12.44
N GLU A 419 -7.69 -21.87 13.76
CA GLU A 419 -8.30 -22.73 14.78
C GLU A 419 -9.80 -22.88 14.57
N VAL A 420 -10.53 -21.79 14.27
CA VAL A 420 -11.99 -21.85 14.00
C VAL A 420 -12.29 -22.65 12.73
N SER A 421 -11.52 -22.48 11.66
CA SER A 421 -11.67 -23.24 10.41
C SER A 421 -11.40 -24.73 10.64
N ASP A 422 -10.23 -25.07 11.22
CA ASP A 422 -9.82 -26.44 11.50
C ASP A 422 -10.82 -27.14 12.44
N TYR A 423 -11.44 -26.38 13.35
CA TYR A 423 -12.39 -26.88 14.32
C TYR A 423 -13.82 -27.04 13.77
N LEU A 424 -14.23 -26.16 12.83
CA LEU A 424 -15.46 -26.32 12.04
C LEU A 424 -15.36 -27.53 11.10
N ASP A 425 -14.18 -27.74 10.51
CA ASP A 425 -13.88 -28.93 9.69
C ASP A 425 -13.84 -30.21 10.54
N ALA A 426 -13.43 -30.11 11.81
CA ALA A 426 -13.27 -31.29 12.67
C ALA A 426 -14.57 -31.79 13.32
N GLN A 427 -15.50 -30.95 13.78
CA GLN A 427 -16.64 -31.43 14.60
C GLN A 427 -17.94 -30.61 14.53
N ALA A 428 -18.89 -31.10 13.73
CA ALA A 428 -20.28 -30.67 13.70
C ALA A 428 -21.15 -31.38 14.78
N THR A 429 -20.84 -31.21 16.08
CA THR A 429 -21.68 -31.78 17.18
C THR A 429 -22.13 -30.72 18.20
N GLY A 430 -23.45 -30.66 18.42
CA GLY A 430 -24.20 -29.47 18.90
C GLY A 430 -23.96 -28.95 20.32
N ALA A 431 -23.26 -29.67 21.21
CA ALA A 431 -22.98 -29.18 22.57
C ALA A 431 -21.95 -28.03 22.60
N VAL A 432 -21.17 -27.91 21.53
CA VAL A 432 -20.07 -26.95 21.40
C VAL A 432 -20.55 -25.56 20.95
N TYR A 433 -21.77 -25.51 20.41
CA TYR A 433 -22.41 -24.32 19.87
C TYR A 433 -22.51 -23.17 20.90
N THR A 434 -22.86 -23.50 22.15
CA THR A 434 -22.97 -22.53 23.25
C THR A 434 -21.61 -21.96 23.68
N GLN A 435 -20.54 -22.76 23.65
CA GLN A 435 -19.18 -22.28 23.90
C GLN A 435 -18.68 -21.38 22.77
N LEU A 436 -19.07 -21.66 21.53
CA LEU A 436 -18.77 -20.81 20.39
C LEU A 436 -19.45 -19.44 20.53
N LEU A 437 -20.74 -19.41 20.93
CA LEU A 437 -21.47 -18.17 21.19
C LEU A 437 -20.84 -17.30 22.28
N GLU A 438 -20.46 -17.90 23.42
CA GLU A 438 -19.74 -17.22 24.51
C GLU A 438 -18.42 -16.63 24.00
N ARG A 439 -17.69 -17.39 23.18
CA ARG A 439 -16.40 -16.95 22.61
C ARG A 439 -16.54 -15.88 21.54
N VAL A 440 -17.55 -15.97 20.67
CA VAL A 440 -17.88 -14.94 19.68
C VAL A 440 -18.28 -13.64 20.38
N LYS A 441 -19.05 -13.71 21.48
CA LYS A 441 -19.33 -12.54 22.33
C LYS A 441 -18.06 -11.90 22.89
N LYS A 442 -17.11 -12.71 23.39
CA LYS A 442 -15.82 -12.20 23.91
C LYS A 442 -14.95 -11.58 22.81
N LEU A 443 -14.89 -12.20 21.63
CA LEU A 443 -14.18 -11.63 20.49
C LEU A 443 -14.81 -10.31 20.04
N ARG A 444 -16.15 -10.24 20.01
CA ARG A 444 -16.88 -9.01 19.72
C ARG A 444 -16.55 -7.90 20.72
N SER A 445 -16.48 -8.19 22.02
CA SER A 445 -16.11 -7.16 23.01
C SER A 445 -14.67 -6.67 22.83
N MET A 446 -13.72 -7.56 22.51
CA MET A 446 -12.33 -7.17 22.21
C MET A 446 -12.24 -6.31 20.95
N VAL A 447 -13.02 -6.65 19.92
CA VAL A 447 -13.10 -5.88 18.67
C VAL A 447 -13.70 -4.50 18.91
N GLU A 448 -14.77 -4.40 19.70
CA GLU A 448 -15.40 -3.12 20.07
C GLU A 448 -14.43 -2.24 20.89
N GLU A 449 -13.63 -2.83 21.78
CA GLU A 449 -12.60 -2.13 22.54
C GLU A 449 -11.47 -1.60 21.63
N GLN A 450 -10.99 -2.41 20.68
CA GLN A 450 -9.99 -1.98 19.71
C GLN A 450 -10.52 -0.94 18.72
N LEU A 451 -11.80 -1.02 18.34
CA LEU A 451 -12.49 0.00 17.52
C LEU A 451 -12.58 1.36 18.24
N ARG A 452 -12.69 1.38 19.57
CA ARG A 452 -12.64 2.62 20.37
C ARG A 452 -11.24 3.21 20.46
N LEU A 453 -10.19 2.39 20.33
CA LEU A 453 -8.79 2.81 20.39
C LEU A 453 -8.24 3.29 19.04
N LEU A 454 -8.88 2.91 17.92
CA LEU A 454 -8.54 3.46 16.61
C LEU A 454 -8.91 4.96 16.58
N PRO A 455 -7.98 5.85 16.21
CA PRO A 455 -8.26 7.27 16.15
C PRO A 455 -9.41 7.48 15.16
N ALA A 456 -10.53 8.00 15.64
CA ALA A 456 -11.62 8.45 14.79
C ALA A 456 -11.01 9.42 13.78
N GLY A 457 -10.84 8.95 12.54
CA GLY A 457 -10.38 9.78 11.44
C GLY A 457 -11.33 10.97 11.41
N LYS A 458 -10.81 12.14 11.76
CA LYS A 458 -11.50 13.43 11.65
C LYS A 458 -12.23 13.44 10.31
N ILE A 459 -13.55 13.34 10.38
CA ILE A 459 -14.41 13.81 9.31
C ILE A 459 -14.21 15.33 9.36
N VAL A 460 -13.22 15.82 8.62
CA VAL A 460 -13.24 17.20 8.16
C VAL A 460 -14.35 17.21 7.12
N THR A 461 -15.56 17.51 7.58
CA THR A 461 -16.62 17.99 6.70
C THR A 461 -16.07 19.18 5.93
N ALA A 462 -16.29 19.21 4.62
CA ALA A 462 -15.91 20.29 3.71
C ALA A 462 -16.69 21.59 3.95
N ALA A 463 -16.96 21.93 5.22
CA ALA A 463 -17.71 23.09 5.67
C ALA A 463 -16.93 23.98 6.67
N ASP A 464 -15.73 23.58 7.12
CA ASP A 464 -14.93 24.33 8.13
C ASP A 464 -13.43 24.52 7.77
N ALA A 465 -13.04 24.45 6.49
CA ALA A 465 -11.75 24.91 5.96
C ALA A 465 -11.88 25.21 4.46
#